data_AF-S5DQ15-F1
#
_entry.id   AF-S5DQ15-F1
#
_cell.length_a   1.000
_cell.length_b   1.000
_cell.length_c   1.000
_cell.angle_alpha   90.00
_cell.angle_beta   90.00
_cell.angle_gamma   90.00
#
_symmetry.space_group_name_H-M   'P 1'
#
loop_
_entity.id
_entity.type
_entity.pdbx_description
1 polymer ?
#
loop_
_entity_poly.entity_id
_entity_poly.type
_entity_poly.pdbx_seq_one_letter_code
_entity_poly.pdbx_strand_id
1 'polypeptide(L)'
;MKKSIKQLVIVICFSLIFTTITIPIANAKENSNEVSSEQVNVEAQNMKRTLEPLLELIDQMPEDVAEQGIHSGVEWLNVHKGNEFEGYEFVADGENLTAVKTVQDNIGPFIALNAWSCISSAAKAIAVNAIPWAKILKVKKAAKLMGGLNSMTKTIIRAYKHQRNLGLSRTNAIKKAVKVSTKALPAETQKAVLEFFSLGDVVNNCF
;
A
#
# COMPACT_ATOMS: atom_id res chain seq x y z
N MET A 1 -7.43 32.92 -69.66
CA MET A 1 -8.10 33.04 -68.34
C MET A 1 -9.45 32.36 -68.42
N LYS A 2 -9.58 31.19 -67.78
CA LYS A 2 -10.80 30.36 -67.81
C LYS A 2 -11.82 30.88 -66.78
N LYS A 3 -13.04 31.06 -67.27
CA LYS A 3 -14.33 30.81 -66.58
C LYS A 3 -14.80 31.81 -65.52
N SER A 4 -15.26 32.94 -66.01
CA SER A 4 -16.54 33.56 -65.61
C SER A 4 -17.75 32.67 -66.01
N ILE A 5 -17.86 31.49 -65.40
CA ILE A 5 -19.07 30.63 -65.43
C ILE A 5 -19.20 30.03 -64.04
N LYS A 6 -19.93 30.71 -63.14
CA LYS A 6 -20.61 30.20 -61.93
C LYS A 6 -21.14 31.38 -61.09
N GLN A 7 -21.87 32.29 -61.72
CA GLN A 7 -23.09 32.75 -61.06
C GLN A 7 -24.04 31.56 -61.00
N LEU A 8 -24.94 31.56 -60.01
CA LEU A 8 -26.18 30.77 -59.97
C LEU A 8 -26.22 29.44 -59.19
N VAL A 9 -25.39 29.26 -58.17
CA VAL A 9 -25.68 28.38 -57.01
C VAL A 9 -24.70 28.89 -55.93
N ILE A 10 -25.05 29.45 -54.78
CA ILE A 10 -25.97 29.01 -53.74
C ILE A 10 -26.33 30.30 -52.97
N VAL A 11 -27.37 30.99 -53.44
CA VAL A 11 -28.21 31.86 -52.63
C VAL A 11 -29.28 30.94 -52.08
N ILE A 12 -29.08 30.41 -50.87
CA ILE A 12 -30.04 29.72 -49.98
C ILE A 12 -29.21 29.33 -48.75
N CYS A 13 -29.78 29.45 -47.55
CA CYS A 13 -29.19 29.19 -46.21
C CYS A 13 -28.74 30.43 -45.40
N PHE A 14 -29.13 31.65 -45.78
CA PHE A 14 -29.35 32.69 -44.78
C PHE A 14 -30.82 32.62 -44.35
N SER A 15 -31.07 32.63 -43.04
CA SER A 15 -32.37 32.64 -42.35
C SER A 15 -33.16 31.33 -42.30
N LEU A 16 -32.86 30.46 -41.33
CA LEU A 16 -33.91 29.79 -40.55
C LEU A 16 -33.44 29.59 -39.09
N ILE A 17 -33.90 30.50 -38.23
CA ILE A 17 -34.55 30.21 -36.93
C ILE A 17 -33.68 29.78 -35.75
N PHE A 18 -33.60 30.72 -34.79
CA PHE A 18 -33.51 30.50 -33.36
C PHE A 18 -34.30 29.27 -32.90
N THR A 19 -33.61 28.23 -32.45
CA THR A 19 -34.17 27.26 -31.51
C THR A 19 -33.32 27.32 -30.24
N THR A 20 -33.91 27.86 -29.18
CA THR A 20 -33.41 27.71 -27.82
C THR A 20 -33.41 26.22 -27.49
N ILE A 21 -32.25 25.58 -27.61
CA ILE A 21 -32.02 24.30 -26.97
C ILE A 21 -31.93 24.61 -25.48
N THR A 22 -33.02 24.37 -24.76
CA THR A 22 -32.93 24.14 -23.33
C THR A 22 -32.01 22.94 -23.17
N ILE A 23 -30.77 23.20 -22.77
CA ILE A 23 -29.85 22.17 -22.33
C ILE A 23 -30.60 21.47 -21.18
N PRO A 24 -30.97 20.18 -21.30
CA PRO A 24 -31.25 19.44 -20.08
C PRO A 24 -29.95 19.54 -19.31
N ILE A 25 -30.00 20.16 -18.11
CA ILE A 25 -28.99 19.89 -17.10
C ILE A 25 -29.19 18.40 -16.77
N ALA A 26 -28.67 17.55 -17.65
CA ALA A 26 -28.14 16.28 -17.27
C ALA A 26 -27.17 16.67 -16.17
N ASN A 27 -27.57 16.41 -14.92
CA ASN A 27 -26.59 16.18 -13.88
C ASN A 27 -25.66 15.14 -14.48
N ALA A 28 -24.56 15.59 -15.07
CA ALA A 28 -23.38 14.76 -15.16
C ALA A 28 -23.19 14.35 -13.71
N LYS A 29 -23.59 13.12 -13.38
CA LYS A 29 -23.12 12.46 -12.18
C LYS A 29 -21.62 12.63 -12.29
N GLU A 30 -21.10 13.59 -11.56
CA GLU A 30 -19.70 13.73 -11.30
C GLU A 30 -19.28 12.32 -10.93
N ASN A 31 -18.50 11.68 -11.81
CA ASN A 31 -17.98 10.36 -11.58
C ASN A 31 -16.89 10.52 -10.50
N SER A 32 -17.31 10.95 -9.31
CA SER A 32 -16.61 10.60 -8.10
C SER A 32 -16.63 9.09 -8.13
N ASN A 33 -15.47 8.49 -8.39
CA ASN A 33 -15.24 7.10 -8.04
C ASN A 33 -15.38 7.04 -6.51
N GLU A 34 -16.62 7.03 -6.02
CA GLU A 34 -16.93 6.89 -4.61
C GLU A 34 -16.37 5.53 -4.22
N VAL A 35 -15.31 5.57 -3.43
CA VAL A 35 -14.65 4.35 -2.97
C VAL A 35 -15.68 3.63 -2.10
N SER A 36 -16.13 2.46 -2.53
CA SER A 36 -17.15 1.74 -1.79
C SER A 36 -16.63 1.33 -0.41
N SER A 37 -17.50 1.38 0.60
CA SER A 37 -17.16 0.97 1.97
C SER A 37 -16.66 -0.48 2.02
N GLU A 38 -17.18 -1.34 1.13
CA GLU A 38 -16.74 -2.71 0.96
C GLU A 38 -15.29 -2.79 0.46
N GLN A 39 -14.95 -2.01 -0.58
CA GLN A 39 -13.58 -1.93 -1.07
C GLN A 39 -12.61 -1.49 0.03
N VAL A 40 -12.98 -0.45 0.81
CA VAL A 40 -12.14 0.01 1.93
C VAL A 40 -11.96 -1.06 3.00
N ASN A 41 -13.00 -1.84 3.29
CA ASN A 41 -12.92 -2.94 4.24
C ASN A 41 -11.99 -4.05 3.74
N VAL A 42 -12.10 -4.45 2.48
CA VAL A 42 -11.21 -5.45 1.86
C VAL A 42 -9.76 -4.97 1.87
N GLU A 43 -9.49 -3.73 1.45
CA GLU A 43 -8.15 -3.12 1.49
C GLU A 43 -7.55 -3.17 2.91
N ALA A 44 -8.33 -2.76 3.91
CA ALA A 44 -7.90 -2.77 5.31
C ALA A 44 -7.65 -4.17 5.87
N GLN A 45 -8.47 -5.16 5.49
CA GLN A 45 -8.31 -6.55 5.91
C GLN A 45 -7.09 -7.20 5.25
N ASN A 46 -6.83 -6.90 3.98
CA ASN A 46 -5.65 -7.38 3.27
C ASN A 46 -4.38 -6.83 3.92
N MET A 47 -4.30 -5.51 4.15
CA MET A 47 -3.20 -4.89 4.89
C MET A 47 -2.97 -5.56 6.25
N LYS A 48 -4.05 -5.82 7.00
CA LYS A 48 -3.96 -6.52 8.28
C LYS A 48 -3.33 -7.91 8.10
N ARG A 49 -3.89 -8.75 7.23
CA ARG A 49 -3.46 -10.13 7.01
C ARG A 49 -2.03 -10.25 6.47
N THR A 50 -1.55 -9.26 5.72
CA THR A 50 -0.18 -9.24 5.21
C THR A 50 0.82 -8.87 6.30
N LEU A 51 0.54 -7.80 7.06
CA LEU A 51 1.53 -7.23 7.98
C LEU A 51 1.52 -7.84 9.37
N GLU A 52 0.34 -8.27 9.87
CA GLU A 52 0.19 -8.76 11.24
C GLU A 52 1.16 -9.88 11.60
N PRO A 53 1.40 -10.91 10.75
CA PRO A 53 2.33 -11.99 11.12
C PRO A 53 3.78 -11.52 11.28
N LEU A 54 4.26 -10.67 10.37
CA LEU A 54 5.61 -10.10 10.47
C LEU A 54 5.73 -9.21 11.72
N LEU A 55 4.74 -8.35 11.93
CA LEU A 55 4.77 -7.39 13.03
C LEU A 55 4.64 -8.09 14.38
N GLU A 56 3.83 -9.13 14.48
CA GLU A 56 3.72 -9.95 15.68
C GLU A 56 5.04 -10.66 15.99
N LEU A 57 5.67 -11.27 14.97
CA LEU A 57 6.98 -11.91 15.11
C LEU A 57 8.04 -10.91 15.59
N ILE A 58 8.09 -9.70 15.00
CA ILE A 58 8.99 -8.63 15.45
C ILE A 58 8.67 -8.16 16.88
N ASP A 59 7.40 -8.11 17.28
CA ASP A 59 6.99 -7.68 18.63
C ASP A 59 7.45 -8.68 19.69
N GLN A 60 7.32 -9.98 19.39
CA GLN A 60 7.71 -11.09 20.26
C GLN A 60 9.23 -11.20 20.44
N MET A 61 10.02 -10.75 19.45
CA MET A 61 11.48 -10.75 19.55
C MET A 61 11.95 -9.95 20.78
N PRO A 62 12.76 -10.54 21.69
CA PRO A 62 13.32 -9.82 22.83
C PRO A 62 14.17 -8.61 22.41
N GLU A 63 14.19 -7.56 23.23
CA GLU A 63 14.93 -6.33 22.89
C GLU A 63 16.45 -6.55 22.89
N ASP A 64 16.96 -7.39 23.78
CA ASP A 64 18.37 -7.76 23.85
C ASP A 64 18.83 -8.51 22.59
N VAL A 65 17.99 -9.41 22.06
CA VAL A 65 18.23 -10.06 20.76
C VAL A 65 18.26 -9.04 19.63
N ALA A 66 17.30 -8.10 19.63
CA ALA A 66 17.18 -7.10 18.59
C ALA A 66 18.39 -6.12 18.56
N GLU A 67 18.89 -5.76 19.75
CA GLU A 67 20.02 -4.85 19.95
C GLU A 67 21.40 -5.50 19.72
N GLN A 68 21.50 -6.83 19.78
CA GLN A 68 22.71 -7.56 19.36
C GLN A 68 23.00 -7.47 17.85
N GLY A 69 22.01 -7.06 17.06
CA GLY A 69 22.17 -6.78 15.63
C GLY A 69 21.40 -7.75 14.73
N ILE A 70 21.51 -7.51 13.42
CA ILE A 70 20.68 -8.19 12.42
C ILE A 70 20.88 -9.71 12.40
N HIS A 71 22.10 -10.21 12.65
CA HIS A 71 22.37 -11.65 12.63
C HIS A 71 21.61 -12.40 13.74
N SER A 72 21.70 -11.93 14.99
CA SER A 72 20.92 -12.47 16.11
C SER A 72 19.42 -12.35 15.86
N GLY A 73 18.99 -11.21 15.31
CA GLY A 73 17.60 -10.99 14.93
C GLY A 73 17.11 -12.00 13.90
N VAL A 74 17.84 -12.22 12.81
CA VAL A 74 17.49 -13.16 11.75
C VAL A 74 17.46 -14.60 12.25
N GLU A 75 18.41 -15.00 13.09
CA GLU A 75 18.41 -16.33 13.73
C GLU A 75 17.12 -16.51 14.55
N TRP A 76 16.81 -15.53 15.40
CA TRP A 76 15.60 -15.55 16.20
C TRP A 76 14.33 -15.60 15.35
N LEU A 77 14.23 -14.78 14.29
CA LEU A 77 13.09 -14.74 13.38
C LEU A 77 12.88 -16.10 12.70
N ASN A 78 13.94 -16.77 12.25
CA ASN A 78 13.82 -18.07 11.59
C ASN A 78 13.42 -19.21 12.53
N VAL A 79 13.80 -19.13 13.81
CA VAL A 79 13.40 -20.10 14.84
C VAL A 79 11.93 -19.94 15.22
N HIS A 80 11.40 -18.71 15.19
CA HIS A 80 10.07 -18.39 15.72
C HIS A 80 9.00 -18.09 14.64
N LYS A 81 9.37 -18.02 13.36
CA LYS A 81 8.40 -17.79 12.27
C LYS A 81 7.34 -18.90 12.20
N GLY A 82 6.10 -18.52 11.95
CA GLY A 82 5.03 -19.46 11.70
C GLY A 82 4.92 -19.90 10.23
N ASN A 83 3.89 -20.71 9.95
CA ASN A 83 3.60 -21.27 8.63
C ASN A 83 3.32 -20.19 7.56
N GLU A 84 3.01 -18.97 7.97
CA GLU A 84 2.89 -17.81 7.08
C GLU A 84 4.16 -17.49 6.27
N PHE A 85 5.33 -17.98 6.71
CA PHE A 85 6.63 -17.82 6.05
C PHE A 85 7.18 -19.17 5.57
N GLU A 86 6.33 -20.21 5.46
CA GLU A 86 6.72 -21.50 4.92
C GLU A 86 7.30 -21.36 3.50
N GLY A 87 8.43 -22.05 3.25
CA GLY A 87 9.17 -21.95 1.99
C GLY A 87 10.03 -20.69 1.85
N TYR A 88 10.15 -19.88 2.91
CA TYR A 88 11.01 -18.71 2.98
C TYR A 88 11.94 -18.73 4.19
N GLU A 89 13.10 -18.10 4.06
CA GLU A 89 14.10 -17.88 5.11
C GLU A 89 14.42 -16.40 5.20
N PHE A 90 14.45 -15.87 6.43
CA PHE A 90 14.96 -14.54 6.66
C PHE A 90 16.48 -14.57 6.59
N VAL A 91 17.08 -13.61 5.89
CA VAL A 91 18.52 -13.48 5.76
C VAL A 91 18.94 -12.03 6.03
N ALA A 92 20.15 -11.88 6.55
CA ALA A 92 20.83 -10.60 6.66
C ALA A 92 21.57 -10.33 5.34
N ASP A 93 21.02 -9.43 4.52
CA ASP A 93 21.68 -8.91 3.33
C ASP A 93 22.32 -7.55 3.68
N GLY A 94 23.56 -7.60 4.17
CA GLY A 94 24.21 -6.45 4.79
C GLY A 94 23.44 -5.97 6.02
N GLU A 95 22.99 -4.72 6.02
CA GLU A 95 22.17 -4.13 7.09
C GLU A 95 20.66 -4.33 6.89
N ASN A 96 20.26 -5.06 5.85
CA ASN A 96 18.85 -5.24 5.47
C ASN A 96 18.35 -6.65 5.76
N LEU A 97 17.13 -6.72 6.26
CA LEU A 97 16.37 -7.96 6.39
C LEU A 97 15.69 -8.27 5.06
N THR A 98 15.93 -9.47 4.55
CA THR A 98 15.32 -9.98 3.32
C THR A 98 14.71 -11.36 3.57
N ALA A 99 13.56 -11.67 2.96
CA ALA A 99 13.04 -13.03 2.91
C ALA A 99 13.36 -13.69 1.56
N VAL A 100 14.16 -14.76 1.58
CA VAL A 100 14.54 -15.54 0.39
C VAL A 100 13.77 -16.85 0.34
N LYS A 101 13.42 -17.30 -0.87
CA LYS A 101 12.70 -18.56 -1.07
C LYS A 101 13.67 -19.74 -0.85
N THR A 102 13.33 -20.68 0.02
CA THR A 102 14.14 -21.87 0.32
C THR A 102 13.84 -23.03 -0.62
N VAL A 103 12.67 -23.04 -1.26
CA VAL A 103 12.27 -24.06 -2.23
C VAL A 103 12.56 -23.55 -3.65
N GLN A 104 13.51 -24.19 -4.34
CA GLN A 104 13.63 -24.09 -5.81
C GLN A 104 12.44 -24.80 -6.44
N ASP A 105 11.30 -24.10 -6.53
CA ASP A 105 10.29 -24.53 -7.50
C ASP A 105 10.90 -24.37 -8.88
N ASN A 106 10.93 -25.45 -9.66
CA ASN A 106 11.22 -25.44 -11.10
C ASN A 106 10.12 -24.72 -11.92
N ILE A 107 9.50 -23.71 -11.33
CA ILE A 107 8.54 -22.85 -11.96
C ILE A 107 9.33 -21.63 -12.41
N GLY A 108 9.61 -21.58 -13.72
CA GLY A 108 10.40 -20.53 -14.34
C GLY A 108 9.91 -19.11 -14.02
N PRO A 109 10.67 -18.07 -14.44
CA PRO A 109 10.53 -16.67 -13.99
C PRO A 109 9.21 -15.97 -14.39
N PHE A 110 8.17 -16.72 -14.75
CA PHE A 110 6.97 -16.23 -15.43
C PHE A 110 5.63 -16.49 -14.71
N ILE A 111 5.59 -17.14 -13.54
CA ILE A 111 4.30 -17.38 -12.83
C ILE A 111 3.93 -16.29 -11.80
N ALA A 112 4.84 -15.41 -11.41
CA ALA A 112 4.58 -14.41 -10.37
C ALA A 112 4.25 -13.02 -10.93
N LEU A 113 3.17 -12.86 -11.71
CA LEU A 113 2.65 -11.51 -12.03
C LEU A 113 1.14 -11.34 -11.85
N ASN A 114 0.35 -12.43 -11.82
CA ASN A 114 -1.11 -12.34 -11.94
C ASN A 114 -1.90 -12.91 -10.74
N ALA A 115 -1.23 -13.26 -9.63
CA ALA A 115 -1.89 -13.84 -8.45
C ALA A 115 -1.28 -13.36 -7.11
N TRP A 116 -0.82 -12.11 -7.04
CA TRP A 116 -0.49 -11.48 -5.76
C TRP A 116 -1.76 -11.17 -4.97
N SER A 117 -2.31 -12.20 -4.32
CA SER A 117 -3.08 -11.96 -3.12
C SER A 117 -2.09 -11.56 -2.03
N CYS A 118 -2.29 -10.37 -1.45
CA CYS A 118 -1.54 -9.83 -0.31
C CYS A 118 -1.49 -10.82 0.87
N ILE A 119 -2.35 -11.84 0.87
CA ILE A 119 -2.54 -12.81 1.96
C ILE A 119 -1.60 -14.02 1.80
N SER A 120 -1.02 -14.25 0.62
CA SER A 120 -0.12 -15.38 0.35
C SER A 120 1.21 -15.26 1.07
N SER A 121 1.87 -16.39 1.38
CA SER A 121 3.21 -16.42 1.98
C SER A 121 4.24 -15.68 1.12
N ALA A 122 4.11 -15.75 -0.20
CA ALA A 122 4.94 -14.99 -1.12
C ALA A 122 4.76 -13.48 -0.96
N ALA A 123 3.51 -12.99 -0.85
CA ALA A 123 3.26 -11.56 -0.62
C ALA A 123 3.77 -11.10 0.75
N LYS A 124 3.65 -11.93 1.79
CA LYS A 124 4.20 -11.64 3.12
C LYS A 124 5.73 -11.58 3.10
N ALA A 125 6.39 -12.50 2.37
CA ALA A 125 7.84 -12.47 2.18
C ALA A 125 8.29 -11.25 1.36
N ILE A 126 7.55 -10.87 0.32
CA ILE A 126 7.81 -9.65 -0.47
C ILE A 126 7.69 -8.39 0.39
N ALA A 127 6.80 -8.37 1.39
CA ALA A 127 6.75 -7.26 2.33
C ALA A 127 8.07 -7.08 3.09
N VAL A 128 8.88 -8.15 3.19
CA VAL A 128 10.23 -8.18 3.77
C VAL A 128 11.29 -8.21 2.66
N ASN A 129 11.22 -7.23 1.76
CA ASN A 129 12.23 -7.02 0.73
C ASN A 129 13.18 -5.91 1.17
N ALA A 130 14.41 -6.28 1.56
CA ALA A 130 15.49 -5.37 1.91
C ALA A 130 15.10 -4.27 2.91
N ILE A 131 14.47 -4.62 4.03
CA ILE A 131 14.11 -3.66 5.09
C ILE A 131 15.33 -3.40 5.98
N PRO A 132 15.82 -2.15 6.11
CA PRO A 132 16.94 -1.87 7.01
C PRO A 132 16.63 -2.24 8.46
N TRP A 133 17.54 -2.98 9.11
CA TRP A 133 17.37 -3.45 10.49
C TRP A 133 17.11 -2.30 11.46
N ALA A 134 17.83 -1.20 11.30
CA ALA A 134 17.64 0.01 12.09
C ALA A 134 16.21 0.58 12.01
N LYS A 135 15.52 0.42 10.88
CA LYS A 135 14.11 0.85 10.75
C LYS A 135 13.19 -0.09 11.52
N ILE A 136 13.43 -1.40 11.49
CA ILE A 136 12.69 -2.38 12.29
C ILE A 136 12.80 -2.03 13.78
N LEU A 137 14.01 -1.75 14.28
CA LEU A 137 14.23 -1.34 15.66
C LEU A 137 13.49 -0.05 16.02
N LYS A 138 13.53 0.97 15.15
CA LYS A 138 12.80 2.22 15.36
C LYS A 138 11.29 1.99 15.39
N VAL A 139 10.76 1.12 14.53
CA VAL A 139 9.33 0.77 14.49
C VAL A 139 8.94 -0.02 15.73
N LYS A 140 9.76 -0.96 16.22
CA LYS A 140 9.54 -1.68 17.49
C LYS A 140 9.50 -0.72 18.67
N LYS A 141 10.43 0.23 18.74
CA LYS A 141 10.45 1.28 19.77
C LYS A 141 9.22 2.20 19.68
N ALA A 142 8.80 2.59 18.48
CA ALA A 142 7.58 3.34 18.24
C ALA A 142 6.33 2.59 18.74
N ALA A 143 6.26 1.31 18.38
CA ALA A 143 5.17 0.43 18.75
C ALA A 143 5.06 0.28 20.27
N LYS A 144 6.18 0.10 20.98
CA LYS A 144 6.21 0.04 22.44
C LYS A 144 5.57 1.28 23.08
N LEU A 145 5.84 2.47 22.56
CA LEU A 145 5.21 3.73 23.00
C LEU A 145 3.70 3.79 22.68
N MET A 146 3.24 3.02 21.70
CA MET A 146 1.84 2.92 21.28
C MET A 146 1.09 1.71 21.86
N GLY A 147 1.70 0.98 22.81
CA GLY A 147 1.11 -0.21 23.42
C GLY A 147 1.32 -1.52 22.64
N GLY A 148 2.43 -1.62 21.90
CA GLY A 148 2.83 -2.78 21.10
C GLY A 148 2.51 -2.65 19.60
N LEU A 149 3.07 -3.55 18.79
CA LEU A 149 2.95 -3.50 17.32
C LEU A 149 1.53 -3.74 16.85
N ASN A 150 0.80 -4.62 17.54
CA ASN A 150 -0.61 -4.87 17.27
C ASN A 150 -1.48 -3.61 17.50
N SER A 151 -1.26 -2.91 18.61
CA SER A 151 -1.99 -1.67 18.94
C SER A 151 -1.70 -0.56 17.93
N MET A 152 -0.42 -0.38 17.57
CA MET A 152 0.00 0.57 16.54
C MET A 152 -0.66 0.26 15.20
N THR A 153 -0.59 -1.00 14.74
CA THR A 153 -1.18 -1.45 13.48
C THR A 153 -2.69 -1.24 13.46
N LYS A 154 -3.41 -1.68 14.49
CA LYS A 154 -4.87 -1.45 14.60
C LYS A 154 -5.24 0.03 14.51
N THR A 155 -4.46 0.90 15.13
CA THR A 155 -4.67 2.35 15.09
C THR A 155 -4.47 2.90 13.69
N ILE A 156 -3.38 2.52 13.02
CA ILE A 156 -3.08 2.93 11.64
C ILE A 156 -4.13 2.41 10.67
N ILE A 157 -4.57 1.16 10.78
CA ILE A 157 -5.61 0.57 9.93
C ILE A 157 -6.95 1.30 10.12
N ARG A 158 -7.33 1.63 11.36
CA ARG A 158 -8.55 2.41 11.64
C ARG A 158 -8.46 3.79 11.00
N ALA A 159 -7.33 4.47 11.15
CA ALA A 159 -7.10 5.77 10.52
C ALA A 159 -7.12 5.65 8.99
N TYR A 160 -6.52 4.61 8.41
CA TYR A 160 -6.51 4.33 6.97
C TYR A 160 -7.93 4.22 6.43
N LYS A 161 -8.79 3.40 7.06
CA LYS A 161 -10.21 3.26 6.67
C LYS A 161 -10.91 4.63 6.64
N HIS A 162 -10.70 5.42 7.69
CA HIS A 162 -11.28 6.76 7.77
C HIS A 162 -10.79 7.64 6.61
N GLN A 163 -9.48 7.68 6.33
CA GLN A 163 -8.93 8.47 5.23
C GLN A 163 -9.39 7.99 3.85
N ARG A 164 -9.54 6.68 3.63
CA ARG A 164 -10.10 6.13 2.38
C ARG A 164 -11.56 6.51 2.18
N ASN A 165 -12.36 6.48 3.24
CA ASN A 165 -13.75 6.92 3.21
C ASN A 165 -13.90 8.43 2.94
N LEU A 166 -12.84 9.23 3.11
CA LEU A 166 -12.79 10.63 2.69
C LEU A 166 -12.41 10.82 1.21
N GLY A 167 -12.28 9.74 0.43
CA GLY A 167 -11.94 9.78 -1.00
C GLY A 167 -10.45 9.91 -1.30
N LEU A 168 -9.56 9.85 -0.30
CA LEU A 168 -8.11 9.89 -0.53
C LEU A 168 -7.63 8.62 -1.21
N SER A 169 -6.71 8.72 -2.18
CA SER A 169 -6.04 7.56 -2.78
C SER A 169 -5.36 6.68 -1.72
N ARG A 170 -5.13 5.39 -2.00
CA ARG A 170 -4.47 4.45 -1.08
C ARG A 170 -3.18 5.01 -0.48
N THR A 171 -2.31 5.55 -1.33
CA THR A 171 -1.04 6.17 -0.94
C THR A 171 -1.24 7.38 -0.04
N ASN A 172 -2.18 8.27 -0.36
CA ASN A 172 -2.43 9.45 0.46
C ASN A 172 -3.11 9.07 1.79
N ALA A 173 -4.00 8.08 1.76
CA ALA A 173 -4.68 7.57 2.92
C ALA A 173 -3.71 6.93 3.91
N ILE A 174 -2.78 6.08 3.48
CA ILE A 174 -1.80 5.47 4.40
C ILE A 174 -0.82 6.51 4.96
N LYS A 175 -0.32 7.43 4.13
CA LYS A 175 0.55 8.53 4.59
C LYS A 175 -0.15 9.39 5.66
N LYS A 176 -1.41 9.75 5.42
CA LYS A 176 -2.20 10.55 6.35
C LYS A 176 -2.55 9.74 7.61
N ALA A 177 -2.90 8.47 7.46
CA ALA A 177 -3.21 7.55 8.54
C ALA A 177 -2.05 7.38 9.51
N VAL A 178 -0.83 7.17 9.01
CA VAL A 178 0.37 7.12 9.84
C VAL A 178 0.56 8.45 10.56
N LYS A 179 0.56 9.58 9.82
CA LYS A 179 0.78 10.91 10.40
C LYS A 179 -0.19 11.26 11.53
N VAL A 180 -1.47 10.91 11.39
CA VAL A 180 -2.46 11.16 12.46
C VAL A 180 -2.30 10.20 13.62
N SER A 181 -1.97 8.93 13.35
CA SER A 181 -1.82 7.88 14.37
C SER A 181 -0.56 8.06 15.22
N THR A 182 0.50 8.63 14.65
CA THR A 182 1.80 8.79 15.32
C THR A 182 2.06 10.23 15.77
N LYS A 183 1.08 11.14 15.70
CA LYS A 183 1.25 12.57 15.99
C LYS A 183 1.89 12.87 17.36
N ALA A 184 1.66 12.00 18.35
CA ALA A 184 2.21 12.13 19.71
C ALA A 184 3.67 11.64 19.83
N LEU A 185 4.22 10.97 18.82
CA LEU A 185 5.58 10.45 18.82
C LEU A 185 6.60 11.51 18.34
N PRO A 186 7.89 11.36 18.69
CA PRO A 186 8.95 12.21 18.13
C PRO A 186 8.98 12.15 16.59
N ALA A 187 9.37 13.25 15.95
CA ALA A 187 9.35 13.38 14.48
C ALA A 187 10.13 12.26 13.76
N GLU A 188 11.30 11.89 14.28
CA GLU A 188 12.12 10.80 13.74
C GLU A 188 11.42 9.44 13.84
N THR A 189 10.66 9.21 14.90
CA THR A 189 9.85 8.00 15.10
C THR A 189 8.66 7.99 14.15
N GLN A 190 7.98 9.12 13.96
CA GLN A 190 6.91 9.26 12.96
C GLN A 190 7.42 8.93 11.57
N LYS A 191 8.60 9.45 11.21
CA LYS A 191 9.25 9.19 9.92
C LYS A 191 9.57 7.71 9.73
N ALA A 192 10.12 7.03 10.73
CA ALA A 192 10.41 5.61 10.64
C ALA A 192 9.14 4.75 10.43
N VAL A 193 8.07 5.04 11.18
CA VAL A 193 6.78 4.36 10.99
C VAL A 193 6.19 4.67 9.61
N LEU A 194 6.26 5.93 9.17
CA LEU A 194 5.80 6.32 7.84
C LEU A 194 6.55 5.58 6.75
N GLU A 195 7.87 5.53 6.84
CA GLU A 195 8.70 4.81 5.87
C GLU A 195 8.37 3.33 5.85
N PHE A 196 8.16 2.69 7.01
CA PHE A 196 7.78 1.28 7.10
C PHE A 196 6.42 0.99 6.45
N PHE A 197 5.37 1.74 6.82
CA PHE A 197 4.02 1.54 6.27
C PHE A 197 3.85 2.11 4.86
N SER A 198 4.77 2.94 4.40
CA SER A 198 4.81 3.48 3.03
C SER A 198 5.84 2.80 2.15
N LEU A 199 6.47 1.70 2.59
CA LEU A 199 7.35 0.90 1.74
C LEU A 199 6.57 0.55 0.48
N GLY A 200 7.12 0.98 -0.66
CA GLY A 200 6.45 0.94 -1.95
C GLY A 200 5.93 -0.44 -2.29
N ASP A 201 6.64 -1.50 -1.89
CA ASP A 201 6.23 -2.88 -2.16
C ASP A 201 5.00 -3.31 -1.35
N VAL A 202 4.85 -2.86 -0.10
CA VAL A 202 3.62 -3.12 0.67
C VAL A 202 2.49 -2.29 0.09
N VAL A 203 2.70 -1.00 -0.19
CA VAL A 203 1.65 -0.12 -0.73
C VAL A 203 1.19 -0.55 -2.13
N ASN A 204 2.11 -0.95 -3.00
CA ASN A 204 1.82 -1.26 -4.40
C ASN A 204 1.32 -2.69 -4.59
N ASN A 205 1.79 -3.65 -3.78
CA ASN A 205 1.38 -5.05 -3.92
C ASN A 205 0.25 -5.44 -2.97
N CYS A 206 0.02 -4.67 -1.89
CA CYS A 206 -0.92 -5.05 -0.84
C CYS A 206 -2.17 -4.17 -0.70
N PHE A 207 -2.25 -3.01 -1.36
CA PHE A 207 -3.39 -2.07 -1.28
C PHE A 207 -4.14 -1.89 -2.59
#